data_AF-A3W9C7-F1
#
_entry.id   AF-A3W9C7-F1
#
_cell.length_a   1.000
_cell.length_b   1.000
_cell.length_c   1.000
_cell.angle_alpha   90.00
_cell.angle_beta   90.00
_cell.angle_gamma   90.00
#
_symmetry.space_group_name_H-M   'P 1'
#
loop_
_entity.id
_entity.type
_entity.pdbx_description
1 polymer ?
#
loop_
_entity_poly.entity_id
_entity_poly.type
_entity_poly.pdbx_seq_one_letter_code
_entity_poly.pdbx_strand_id
1 'polypeptide(L)' 'MGWRRAGTFGLLGGAGLAALVCAGFTTLAIALIARAKIGGQTGDILGATQQLAEIAVLISLLA' A
#
# COMPACT_ATOMS: atom_id res chain seq x y z
N MET A 1 -4.43 17.78 -18.95
CA MET A 1 -5.42 17.38 -17.93
C MET A 1 -4.78 16.45 -16.87
N GLY A 2 -3.70 16.88 -16.20
CA GLY A 2 -2.93 16.05 -15.25
C GLY A 2 -2.56 16.75 -13.93
N TRP A 3 -2.48 18.07 -13.95
CA TRP A 3 -2.09 18.91 -12.82
C TRP A 3 -3.08 18.88 -11.64
N ARG A 4 -4.39 18.66 -11.91
CA ARG A 4 -5.41 18.55 -10.85
C ARG A 4 -5.23 17.34 -9.94
N ARG A 5 -4.66 16.23 -10.45
CA ARG A 5 -4.41 15.00 -9.67
C ARG A 5 -3.09 15.07 -8.89
N ALA A 6 -2.07 15.70 -9.47
CA ALA A 6 -0.81 15.93 -8.78
C ALA A 6 -0.99 16.83 -7.54
N GLY A 7 -1.81 17.88 -7.65
CA GLY A 7 -2.15 18.74 -6.50
C GLY A 7 -2.92 18.02 -5.38
N THR A 8 -3.62 16.91 -5.68
CA THR A 8 -4.38 16.16 -4.68
C THR A 8 -3.48 15.40 -3.71
N PHE A 9 -2.33 14.90 -4.15
CA PHE A 9 -1.34 14.28 -3.26
C PHE A 9 -0.77 15.28 -2.25
N GLY A 10 -0.70 16.57 -2.60
CA GLY A 10 -0.31 17.64 -1.68
C GLY A 10 -1.33 17.88 -0.55
N LEU A 11 -2.59 17.50 -0.73
CA LEU A 11 -3.65 17.63 0.29
C LEU A 11 -3.60 16.52 1.35
N LEU A 12 -2.87 15.43 1.12
CA LEU A 12 -2.78 14.29 2.05
C LEU A 12 -2.01 14.63 3.33
N GLY A 13 -1.20 15.70 3.31
CA GLY A 13 -0.27 16.02 4.39
C GLY A 13 0.82 14.94 4.59
N GLY A 14 1.71 15.16 5.56
CA GLY A 14 2.81 14.23 5.85
C GLY A 14 2.31 12.83 6.26
N ALA A 15 1.27 12.76 7.08
CA ALA A 15 0.68 11.50 7.55
C ALA A 15 0.04 10.69 6.41
N GLY A 16 -0.69 11.34 5.50
CA GLY A 16 -1.29 10.65 4.35
C GLY A 16 -0.25 10.17 3.33
N LEU A 17 0.86 10.90 3.17
CA LEU A 17 2.00 10.43 2.38
C LEU A 17 2.68 9.22 3.03
N ALA A 18 2.90 9.25 4.35
CA ALA A 18 3.47 8.12 5.08
C ALA A 18 2.59 6.86 4.96
N ALA A 19 1.26 7.01 5.14
CA ALA A 19 0.30 5.92 4.98
C ALA A 19 0.33 5.32 3.56
N LEU A 20 0.40 6.16 2.52
CA LEU A 20 0.46 5.71 1.14
C LEU A 20 1.75 4.93 0.84
N VAL A 21 2.87 5.40 1.39
CA VAL A 21 4.17 4.72 1.30
C VAL A 21 4.13 3.38 2.03
N CYS A 22 3.60 3.33 3.25
CA CYS A 22 3.43 2.08 4.01
C CYS A 22 2.54 1.06 3.28
N ALA A 23 1.40 1.48 2.72
CA ALA A 23 0.54 0.61 1.92
C ALA A 23 1.28 0.07 0.67
N GLY A 24 1.99 0.94 -0.05
CA GLY A 24 2.79 0.58 -1.21
C GLY A 24 3.89 -0.43 -0.87
N PHE A 25 4.63 -0.23 0.22
CA PHE A 25 5.65 -1.16 0.66
C PHE A 25 5.09 -2.52 1.07
N THR A 26 4.01 -2.55 1.85
CA THR A 26 3.38 -3.81 2.27
C THR A 26 2.87 -4.61 1.06
N THR A 27 2.20 -3.94 0.12
CA THR A 27 1.68 -4.60 -1.10
C THR A 27 2.80 -5.14 -1.99
N LEU A 28 3.87 -4.36 -2.22
CA LEU A 28 5.02 -4.78 -3.00
C LEU A 28 5.77 -5.95 -2.34
N ALA A 29 5.98 -5.89 -1.02
CA ALA A 29 6.66 -6.95 -0.29
C ALA A 29 5.93 -8.29 -0.44
N ILE A 30 4.60 -8.31 -0.24
CA ILE A 30 3.82 -9.55 -0.39
C ILE A 30 3.80 -10.01 -1.84
N ALA A 31 3.77 -9.09 -2.81
CA ALA A 31 3.83 -9.46 -4.23
C ALA A 31 5.15 -10.12 -4.63
N LEU A 32 6.28 -9.63 -4.12
CA LEU A 32 7.57 -10.26 -4.35
C LEU A 32 7.65 -11.63 -3.68
N ILE A 33 7.13 -11.78 -2.46
CA ILE A 33 7.09 -13.06 -1.74
C ILE A 33 6.21 -14.07 -2.50
N ALA A 34 5.01 -13.67 -2.93
CA ALA A 34 4.09 -14.54 -3.64
C ALA A 34 4.69 -15.01 -4.97
N ARG A 35 5.31 -14.09 -5.73
CA ARG A 35 6.02 -14.42 -6.97
C ARG A 35 7.17 -15.39 -6.73
N ALA A 36 7.96 -15.19 -5.68
CA ALA A 36 9.09 -16.05 -5.36
C ALA A 36 8.69 -17.45 -4.86
N LYS A 37 7.61 -17.55 -4.07
CA LYS A 37 7.22 -18.80 -3.40
C LYS A 37 6.25 -19.66 -4.22
N ILE A 38 5.34 -19.04 -4.96
CA ILE A 38 4.28 -19.75 -5.68
C ILE A 38 4.14 -19.34 -7.15
N GLY A 39 5.05 -18.50 -7.67
CA GLY A 39 5.09 -18.10 -9.07
C GLY A 39 4.09 -17.01 -9.48
N GLY A 40 3.32 -16.45 -8.55
CA GLY A 40 2.30 -15.44 -8.87
C GLY A 40 1.43 -15.04 -7.68
N GLN A 41 0.23 -14.55 -7.97
CA GLN A 41 -0.79 -14.13 -6.98
C GLN A 41 -2.00 -15.06 -7.04
N THR A 42 -2.59 -15.37 -5.89
CA THR A 42 -3.90 -16.04 -5.77
C THR A 42 -4.90 -15.11 -5.08
N GLY A 43 -6.19 -15.44 -5.15
CA GLY A 43 -7.24 -14.66 -4.47
C GLY A 43 -6.99 -14.51 -2.97
N ASP A 44 -6.60 -15.59 -2.30
CA ASP A 44 -6.31 -15.59 -0.86
C ASP A 44 -5.15 -14.66 -0.49
N ILE A 45 -4.09 -14.62 -1.31
CA ILE A 45 -2.94 -13.75 -1.06
C ILE A 45 -3.31 -12.29 -1.31
N LEU A 46 -4.10 -11.98 -2.33
CA LEU A 46 -4.57 -10.61 -2.57
C LEU A 46 -5.46 -10.14 -1.42
N GLY A 47 -6.35 -11.00 -0.92
CA GLY A 47 -7.16 -10.72 0.27
C GLY A 47 -6.31 -10.44 1.52
N ALA A 48 -5.34 -11.31 1.81
CA ALA A 48 -4.40 -11.10 2.92
C ALA A 48 -3.55 -9.83 2.75
N THR A 49 -3.15 -9.52 1.51
CA THR A 49 -2.38 -8.32 1.17
C THR A 49 -3.16 -7.05 1.48
N GLN A 50 -4.46 -7.02 1.17
CA GLN A 50 -5.32 -5.87 1.49
C GLN A 50 -5.45 -5.67 3.00
N GLN A 51 -5.73 -6.73 3.77
CA GLN A 51 -5.80 -6.63 5.23
C GLN A 51 -4.48 -6.13 5.83
N LEU A 52 -3.34 -6.63 5.37
CA LEU A 52 -2.03 -6.19 5.84
C LEU A 52 -1.71 -4.75 5.42
N ALA A 53 -2.13 -4.33 4.23
CA ALA A 53 -1.98 -2.95 3.78
C ALA A 53 -2.82 -1.99 4.65
N GLU A 54 -4.06 -2.36 5.01
CA GLU A 54 -4.90 -1.57 5.93
C GLU A 54 -4.28 -1.46 7.32
N ILE A 55 -3.77 -2.57 7.87
CA ILE A 55 -3.07 -2.55 9.16
C ILE A 55 -1.83 -1.63 9.10
N ALA A 56 -1.03 -1.72 8.03
CA ALA A 56 0.14 -0.87 7.86
C ALA A 56 -0.23 0.63 7.76
N VAL A 57 -1.34 0.96 7.09
CA VAL A 57 -1.88 2.32 7.05
C VAL A 57 -2.30 2.79 8.44
N LEU A 58 -3.06 1.98 9.18
CA LEU A 58 -3.52 2.34 10.52
C LEU A 58 -2.34 2.54 11.49
N ILE A 59 -1.32 1.69 11.43
CA ILE A 59 -0.09 1.85 12.22
C ILE A 59 0.64 3.14 11.82
N SER A 60 0.76 3.42 10.52
CA SER A 60 1.42 4.63 10.04
C SER A 60 0.72 5.91 10.47
N LEU A 61 -0.61 5.89 10.64
CA LEU A 61 -1.38 7.04 11.10
C LEU A 61 -1.39 7.19 12.63
N LEU A 62 -1.05 6.12 13.35
CA LEU A 62 -0.94 6.12 14.81
C LEU A 62 0.43 6.66 15.30
N ALA A 63 1.49 6.44 14.51
CA ALA A 63 2.86 6.86 14.81
C ALA A 63 3.07 8.37 14.65
#